data_AF-A0A183NN68-F1
#
_entry.id   AF-A0A183NN68-F1
#
_cell.length_a   1.000
_cell.length_b   1.000
_cell.length_c   1.000
_cell.angle_alpha   90.00
_cell.angle_beta   90.00
_cell.angle_gamma   90.00
#
_symmetry.space_group_name_H-M   'P 1'
#
loop_
_entity.id
_entity.type
_entity.pdbx_description
1 polymer ?
#
loop_
_entity_poly.entity_id
_entity_poly.type
_entity_poly.pdbx_seq_one_letter_code
_entity_poly.pdbx_strand_id
1 'polypeptide(L)' 'MQLDPGYRPKWYLPHHAVIDPRKSSRVRVLLDRAAKVAGKSLNDLLYQGPDTTACLVGILLRFRREPVAVSADVEGMFMQ' A
#
# COMPACT_ATOMS: atom_id res chain seq x y z
N MET A 1 15.09 -25.36 -22.36
CA MET A 1 14.16 -25.97 -21.39
C MET A 1 12.76 -25.50 -21.78
N GLN A 2 12.03 -26.34 -22.51
CA GLN A 2 10.70 -26.00 -23.02
C GLN A 2 9.71 -26.20 -21.86
N LEU A 3 9.06 -25.13 -21.43
CA LEU A 3 8.07 -25.20 -20.34
C LEU A 3 6.88 -26.05 -20.82
N ASP A 4 6.35 -26.91 -19.95
CA ASP A 4 5.18 -27.74 -20.26
C ASP A 4 4.00 -26.87 -20.77
N PRO A 5 3.17 -27.37 -21.70
CA PRO A 5 2.02 -26.63 -22.24
C PRO A 5 1.01 -26.17 -21.17
N GLY A 6 1.04 -26.79 -19.99
CA GLY A 6 0.23 -26.43 -18.82
C GLY A 6 0.92 -25.49 -17.82
N TYR A 7 2.15 -25.03 -18.08
CA TYR A 7 2.89 -24.19 -17.15
C TYR A 7 2.23 -22.81 -17.04
N ARG A 8 1.72 -22.50 -15.84
CA ARG A 8 1.28 -21.16 -15.47
C ARG A 8 2.27 -20.57 -14.47
N PRO A 9 2.86 -19.40 -14.76
CA PRO A 9 3.72 -18.71 -13.80
C PRO A 9 2.96 -18.49 -12.49
N LYS A 10 3.56 -18.88 -11.36
CA LYS A 10 3.04 -18.62 -10.02
C LYS A 10 3.89 -17.55 -9.36
N TRP A 11 3.22 -16.58 -8.76
CA TRP A 11 3.85 -15.54 -7.94
C TRP A 11 3.31 -15.65 -6.53
N TYR A 12 4.21 -15.59 -5.56
CA TYR A 12 3.88 -15.61 -4.14
C TYR A 12 4.25 -14.26 -3.55
N LEU A 13 3.38 -13.72 -2.69
CA LEU A 13 3.61 -12.49 -1.96
C LEU A 13 3.91 -12.85 -0.50
N PRO A 14 5.14 -12.65 -0.02
CA PRO A 14 5.47 -12.94 1.38
C PRO A 14 4.59 -12.12 2.33
N HIS A 15 4.11 -12.77 3.38
CA HIS A 15 3.31 -12.12 4.41
C HIS A 15 3.84 -12.48 5.81
N HIS A 16 3.70 -11.56 6.76
CA HIS A 16 3.91 -11.89 8.17
C HIS A 16 3.00 -11.07 9.08
N ALA A 17 2.73 -11.62 10.27
CA ALA A 17 1.92 -10.96 11.28
C ALA A 17 2.73 -9.87 11.99
N VAL A 18 2.15 -8.68 12.10
CA VAL A 18 2.68 -7.55 12.85
C VAL A 18 1.70 -7.20 13.96
N ILE A 19 2.22 -7.11 15.19
CA ILE A 19 1.45 -6.75 16.38
C ILE A 19 2.00 -5.43 16.90
N ASP A 20 1.12 -4.44 17.05
CA ASP A 20 1.47 -3.17 17.68
C ASP A 20 1.50 -3.38 19.22
N PRO A 21 2.63 -3.14 19.91
CA PRO A 21 2.71 -3.27 21.36
C PRO A 21 1.67 -2.42 22.12
N ARG A 22 1.21 -1.31 21.52
CA ARG A 22 0.20 -0.40 22.10
C ARG A 22 -1.23 -0.85 21.84
N LYS A 23 -1.43 -1.80 20.91
CA LYS A 23 -2.73 -2.36 20.50
C LYS A 23 -2.62 -3.88 20.35
N SER A 24 -2.18 -4.54 21.41
CA SER A 24 -1.83 -5.98 21.42
C SER A 24 -2.97 -6.93 21.02
N SER A 25 -4.22 -6.48 21.08
CA SER A 25 -5.39 -7.26 20.66
C SER A 25 -5.60 -7.33 19.14
N ARG A 26 -4.90 -6.53 18.34
CA ARG A 26 -5.07 -6.45 16.87
C ARG A 26 -3.81 -6.88 16.14
N VAL A 27 -3.90 -8.00 15.40
CA VAL A 27 -2.88 -8.45 14.45
C VAL A 27 -3.12 -7.78 13.11
N ARG A 28 -2.04 -7.31 12.45
CA ARG A 28 -2.05 -6.80 11.07
C ARG A 28 -1.22 -7.72 10.20
N VAL A 29 -1.64 -7.95 8.95
CA VAL A 29 -0.84 -8.71 7.98
C VAL A 29 -0.01 -7.73 7.16
N LEU A 30 1.32 -7.82 7.26
CA LEU A 30 2.23 -7.07 6.40
C LEU A 30 2.56 -7.91 5.17
N LEU A 31 2.18 -7.40 4.01
CA LEU A 31 2.55 -7.96 2.71
C LEU A 31 3.85 -7.32 2.23
N ASP A 32 4.92 -8.09 2.12
CA ASP A 32 6.22 -7.60 1.66
C ASP A 32 6.29 -7.62 0.13
N ARG A 33 5.91 -6.50 -0.49
CA ARG A 33 5.97 -6.30 -1.94
C ARG A 33 7.38 -5.95 -2.44
N ALA A 34 8.31 -5.67 -1.54
CA ALA A 34 9.69 -5.30 -1.85
C ALA A 34 10.64 -6.51 -1.86
N ALA A 35 10.21 -7.66 -1.33
CA ALA A 35 10.94 -8.92 -1.41
C ALA A 35 11.34 -9.24 -2.86
N LYS A 36 12.63 -9.50 -3.07
CA LYS A 36 13.21 -9.74 -4.39
C LYS A 36 13.46 -11.23 -4.61
N VAL A 37 13.03 -11.73 -5.77
CA VAL A 37 13.38 -13.05 -6.29
C VAL A 37 14.04 -12.85 -7.65
N ALA A 38 15.21 -13.46 -7.85
CA ALA A 38 16.01 -13.26 -9.08
C ALA A 38 16.22 -11.77 -9.44
N GLY A 39 16.39 -10.90 -8.42
CA GLY A 39 16.67 -9.48 -8.59
C GLY A 39 15.46 -8.59 -8.90
N LYS A 40 14.23 -9.13 -8.92
CA LYS A 40 12.98 -8.37 -9.14
C LYS A 40 12.00 -8.55 -7.98
N SER A 41 11.31 -7.47 -7.62
CA SER A 41 10.19 -7.46 -6.66
C SER A 41 8.88 -7.12 -7.35
N LEU A 42 7.75 -7.27 -6.64
CA LEU A 42 6.46 -6.83 -7.18
C LEU A 42 6.46 -5.33 -7.47
N ASN A 43 7.03 -4.51 -6.58
CA ASN A 43 7.12 -3.07 -6.77
C ASN A 43 7.91 -2.67 -8.05
N ASP A 44 8.89 -3.47 -8.46
CA ASP A 44 9.68 -3.22 -9.68
C ASP A 44 8.89 -3.52 -10.98
N LEU A 45 7.78 -4.26 -10.87
CA LEU A 45 6.99 -4.76 -12.01
C LEU A 45 5.61 -4.10 -12.12
N LEU A 46 5.19 -3.34 -11.11
CA LEU A 46 3.94 -2.60 -11.14
C LEU A 46 4.09 -1.33 -11.99
N TYR A 47 3.15 -1.13 -12.92
CA TYR A 47 3.05 0.15 -13.64
C TYR A 47 2.61 1.24 -12.67
N GLN A 48 3.38 2.32 -12.62
CA GLN A 48 3.00 3.51 -11.87
C GLN A 48 1.83 4.21 -12.57
N GLY A 49 0.74 4.42 -11.85
CA GLY A 49 -0.33 5.30 -12.27
C GLY A 49 0.05 6.78 -12.12
N PRO A 50 -0.75 7.70 -12.65
CA PRO A 50 -0.58 9.13 -12.39
C PRO A 50 -0.72 9.43 -10.90
N ASP A 51 0.00 10.45 -10.42
CA ASP A 51 -0.18 10.94 -9.05
C ASP A 51 -1.53 11.68 -8.96
N THR A 52 -2.45 11.10 -8.19
CA THR A 52 -3.78 11.66 -7.94
C THR A 52 -3.86 12.40 -6.60
N THR A 53 -2.74 12.52 -5.89
CA THR A 53 -2.67 13.18 -4.59
C THR A 53 -2.77 14.69 -4.76
N ALA A 54 -3.71 15.32 -4.06
CA ALA A 54 -3.79 16.78 -4.04
C ALA A 54 -2.58 17.38 -3.32
N CYS A 55 -2.06 18.50 -3.83
CA CYS A 55 -0.95 19.22 -3.20
C CYS A 55 -1.30 19.63 -1.76
N LEU A 56 -0.56 19.11 -0.78
CA LEU A 56 -0.80 19.35 0.64
C LEU A 56 -0.80 20.85 0.98
N VAL A 57 0.16 21.62 0.44
CA VAL A 57 0.20 23.08 0.65
C VAL A 57 -1.08 23.73 0.14
N GLY A 58 -1.53 23.34 -1.06
CA GLY A 58 -2.79 23.83 -1.62
C GLY A 58 -4.02 23.44 -0.78
N ILE A 59 -4.03 22.26 -0.17
CA ILE A 59 -5.08 21.84 0.77
C ILE A 59 -5.07 22.74 2.01
N LEU A 60 -3.91 22.89 2.66
CA LEU A 60 -3.76 23.66 3.89
C LEU A 60 -4.10 25.15 3.72
N LEU A 61 -3.71 25.75 2.58
CA LEU A 61 -4.08 27.14 2.26
C LEU A 61 -5.59 27.31 2.12
N ARG A 62 -6.29 26.38 1.46
CA ARG A 62 -7.76 26.41 1.34
C ARG A 62 -8.45 26.17 2.68
N PHE A 63 -7.91 25.27 3.50
CA PHE A 63 -8.42 24.96 4.83
C PHE A 63 -8.41 26.17 5.78
N ARG A 64 -7.54 27.16 5.52
CA ARG A 64 -7.43 28.41 6.30
C ARG A 64 -8.31 29.55 5.78
N ARG A 65 -9.01 29.40 4.65
CA ARG A 65 -9.79 30.50 4.05
C ARG A 65 -11.00 30.89 4.87
N GLU A 66 -11.62 29.91 5.53
CA GLU A 66 -12.85 30.10 6.30
C GLU A 66 -12.59 30.03 7.81
N PRO A 67 -13.41 30.68 8.65
CA PRO A 67 -13.21 30.71 10.11
C PRO A 67 -13.33 29.35 10.80
N VAL A 68 -14.02 28.40 10.17
CA VAL A 68 -14.28 27.07 10.72
C VAL A 68 -13.89 26.02 9.70
N ALA A 69 -13.13 25.02 10.14
CA ALA A 69 -12.71 23.91 9.32
C ALA A 69 -13.10 22.57 9.95
N VAL A 70 -13.50 21.60 9.13
CA VAL A 70 -13.90 20.26 9.57
C VAL A 70 -12.93 19.25 8.99
N SER A 71 -12.39 18.39 9.85
CA SER A 71 -11.52 17.29 9.48
C SER A 71 -12.05 15.99 10.06
N ALA A 72 -11.98 14.93 9.28
CA ALA A 72 -12.25 13.57 9.72
C ALA A 72 -11.18 12.63 9.15
N ASP A 73 -10.91 11.55 9.86
CA ASP A 73 -10.07 10.46 9.38
C ASP A 73 -10.96 9.40 8.71
N VAL A 74 -10.51 8.86 7.58
CA VAL A 74 -11.23 7.76 6.90
C VAL A 74 -10.64 6.46 7.38
N GLU A 75 -11.32 5.81 8.32
CA GLU A 75 -10.93 4.48 8.77
C GLU A 75 -11.06 3.48 7.61
N GLY A 76 -9.99 2.72 7.36
CA GLY A 76 -10.00 1.69 6.31
C GLY A 76 -9.92 2.23 4.88
N MET A 77 -9.26 3.37 4.65
CA MET A 77 -9.00 3.90 3.29
C MET A 77 -8.39 2.84 2.35
N PHE A 78 -7.56 1.95 2.89
CA PHE A 78 -7.03 0.79 2.19
C PHE A 78 -7.62 -0.49 2.79
N MET A 79 -7.86 -1.49 1.94
CA MET A 79 -8.48 -2.77 2.30
C MET A 79 -7.53 -3.71 3.09
N GLN A 80 -6.75 -3.16 4.04
CA GLN A 80 -5.75 -3.88 4.85
C GLN A 80 -6.15 -4.02 6.33
#